data_AF-A0AAW1U9X2-F1
#
_entry.id   AF-A0AAW1U9X2-F1
#
_cell.length_a   1.000
_cell.length_b   1.000
_cell.length_c   1.000
_cell.angle_alpha   90.00
_cell.angle_beta   90.00
_cell.angle_gamma   90.00
#
_symmetry.space_group_name_H-M   'P 1'
#
loop_
_entity.id
_entity.type
_entity.pdbx_description
1 polymer ?
#
loop_
_entity_poly.entity_id
_entity_poly.type
_entity_poly.pdbx_seq_one_letter_code
_entity_poly.pdbx_strand_id
1 'polypeptide(L)'
;MDNSAEFFKMKSKYHEYQTLYMDASEPQNGGNVGSWIYCSDRNIKLSGNLPGNFSICKSEVAAITKALNDIKEENIKKSIIFTNSLSALERISNSKFSVKNDEITMLTMDRIKK
;
A
#
# COMPACT_ATOMS: atom_id res chain seq x y z
N MET A 1 9.48 12.29 -20.35
CA MET A 1 8.60 12.99 -19.39
C MET A 1 9.29 12.94 -18.04
N ASP A 2 9.38 14.06 -17.34
CA ASP A 2 9.97 14.10 -16.01
C ASP A 2 8.90 13.66 -14.99
N ASN A 3 9.01 12.42 -14.52
CA ASN A 3 8.07 11.82 -13.55
C ASN A 3 7.98 12.65 -12.26
N SER A 4 9.01 13.43 -11.92
CA SER A 4 8.99 14.29 -10.74
C SER A 4 8.04 15.47 -10.91
N ALA A 5 8.04 16.12 -12.07
CA ALA A 5 7.16 17.25 -12.37
C ALA A 5 5.68 16.84 -12.33
N GLU A 6 5.37 15.65 -12.86
CA GLU A 6 4.01 15.10 -12.84
C GLU A 6 3.56 14.72 -11.42
N PHE A 7 4.45 14.14 -10.63
CA PHE A 7 4.20 13.89 -9.20
C PHE A 7 3.87 15.18 -8.44
N PHE A 8 4.68 16.25 -8.59
CA PHE A 8 4.42 17.52 -7.92
C PHE A 8 3.12 18.17 -8.39
N LYS A 9 2.79 18.04 -9.68
CA LYS A 9 1.50 18.50 -10.22
C LYS A 9 0.32 17.76 -9.59
N MET A 10 0.40 16.44 -9.45
CA MET A 10 -0.64 15.65 -8.77
C MET A 10 -0.73 16.00 -7.29
N LYS A 11 0.41 16.13 -6.60
CA LYS A 11 0.45 16.53 -5.19
C LYS A 11 -0.19 17.91 -4.97
N SER A 12 0.06 18.87 -5.85
CA SER A 12 -0.58 20.19 -5.81
C SER A 12 -2.08 20.12 -6.11
N LYS A 13 -2.49 19.32 -7.11
CA LYS A 13 -3.90 19.12 -7.47
C LYS A 13 -4.72 18.55 -6.32
N TYR A 14 -4.14 17.64 -5.54
CA TYR A 14 -4.81 16.97 -4.42
C TYR A 14 -4.29 17.45 -3.05
N HIS A 15 -3.91 18.73 -2.93
CA HIS A 15 -3.34 19.29 -1.70
C HIS A 15 -4.28 19.21 -0.47
N GLU A 16 -5.59 19.17 -0.67
CA GLU A 16 -6.58 18.98 0.40
C GLU A 16 -6.79 17.52 0.81
N TYR A 17 -6.17 16.57 0.09
CA TYR A 17 -6.35 15.13 0.34
C TYR A 17 -5.28 14.66 1.32
N GLN A 18 -5.70 13.78 2.22
CA GLN A 18 -4.80 13.02 3.07
C GLN A 18 -3.83 12.22 2.19
N THR A 19 -2.54 12.49 2.31
CA THR A 19 -1.55 11.83 1.46
C THR A 19 -0.91 10.63 2.15
N LEU A 20 -1.04 9.47 1.52
CA LEU A 20 -0.42 8.21 1.93
C LEU A 20 0.64 7.82 0.91
N TYR A 21 1.85 7.57 1.38
CA TYR A 21 2.95 7.05 0.61
C TYR A 21 3.16 5.60 0.95
N MET A 22 3.42 4.79 -0.07
CA MET A 22 3.56 3.37 0.10
C MET A 22 4.82 2.90 -0.59
N ASP A 23 5.56 2.06 0.12
CA ASP A 23 6.76 1.42 -0.39
C ASP A 23 6.84 -0.02 0.11
N ALA A 24 7.48 -0.87 -0.67
CA ALA A 24 7.69 -2.27 -0.33
C ALA A 24 9.11 -2.68 -0.70
N SER A 25 9.69 -3.52 0.15
CA SER A 25 11.07 -3.97 0.00
C SER A 25 11.18 -5.45 0.30
N GLU A 26 11.92 -6.17 -0.54
CA GLU A 26 12.32 -7.55 -0.32
C GLU A 26 13.81 -7.62 0.02
N PRO A 27 14.22 -8.34 1.06
CA PRO A 27 15.63 -8.55 1.36
C PRO A 27 16.29 -9.46 0.31
N GLN A 28 17.48 -9.08 -0.17
CA GLN A 28 18.24 -9.82 -1.20
C GLN A 28 18.55 -11.29 -0.87
N ASN A 29 18.53 -11.65 0.42
CA ASN A 29 18.92 -12.98 0.90
C ASN A 29 17.75 -13.96 1.07
N GLY A 30 16.55 -13.65 0.55
CA GLY A 30 15.37 -14.50 0.71
C GLY A 30 14.87 -14.46 2.16
N GLY A 31 14.04 -13.47 2.47
CA GLY A 31 13.49 -13.23 3.80
C GLY A 31 12.12 -12.59 3.72
N ASN A 32 11.59 -12.15 4.85
CA ASN A 32 10.25 -11.55 4.90
C ASN A 32 10.17 -10.30 4.00
N VAL A 33 9.10 -10.20 3.21
CA VAL A 33 8.80 -9.01 2.42
C VAL A 33 8.17 -7.98 3.34
N GLY A 34 8.78 -6.81 3.39
CA GLY A 34 8.28 -5.67 4.16
C GLY A 34 7.42 -4.75 3.28
N SER A 35 6.30 -4.29 3.81
CA SER A 35 5.57 -3.16 3.25
C SER A 35 5.30 -2.11 4.30
N TRP A 36 5.38 -0.86 3.85
CA TRP A 36 5.26 0.32 4.69
C TRP A 36 4.26 1.29 4.04
N ILE A 37 3.39 1.85 4.86
CA ILE A 37 2.54 2.97 4.49
C ILE A 37 2.84 4.10 5.45
N TYR A 38 3.14 5.25 4.88
CA TYR A 38 3.45 6.47 5.58
C TYR A 38 2.42 7.53 5.23
N CYS A 39 1.66 7.99 6.24
CA CYS A 39 0.77 9.13 6.10
C CYS A 39 1.49 10.39 6.57
N SER A 40 1.71 11.33 5.65
CA SER A 40 2.38 12.62 5.92
C SER A 40 1.68 13.39 7.05
N ASP A 41 0.36 13.54 6.97
CA ASP A 41 -0.34 14.57 7.76
C ASP A 41 -0.78 14.09 9.14
N ARG A 42 -0.73 12.78 9.40
CA ARG A 42 -1.09 12.16 10.69
C ARG A 42 0.08 11.43 11.37
N ASN A 43 1.27 11.46 10.79
CA ASN A 43 2.43 10.67 11.24
C ASN A 43 2.10 9.17 11.44
N ILE A 44 1.17 8.64 10.64
CA ILE A 44 0.80 7.23 10.69
C ILE A 44 1.86 6.44 9.94
N LYS A 45 2.52 5.52 10.64
CA LYS A 45 3.44 4.54 10.08
C LYS A 45 2.83 3.16 10.26
N LEU A 46 2.32 2.59 9.18
CA LEU A 46 1.86 1.21 9.16
C LEU A 46 2.94 0.38 8.50
N SER A 47 3.57 -0.48 9.26
CA SER A 47 4.45 -1.53 8.72
C SER A 47 3.77 -2.89 8.84
N GLY A 48 4.10 -3.77 7.91
CA GLY A 48 3.73 -5.18 7.96
C GLY A 48 4.78 -6.00 7.26
N ASN A 49 5.15 -7.12 7.88
CA ASN A 49 6.04 -8.10 7.29
C ASN A 49 5.22 -9.30 6.86
N LEU A 50 5.37 -9.72 5.62
CA LEU A 50 4.84 -10.98 5.11
C LEU A 50 5.97 -12.00 5.00
N PRO A 51 5.68 -13.30 5.17
CA PRO A 51 6.68 -14.33 4.97
C PRO A 51 7.27 -14.27 3.56
N GLY A 52 8.55 -14.61 3.38
CA GLY A 52 9.29 -14.45 2.12
C GLY A 52 8.81 -15.28 0.93
N ASN A 53 7.79 -16.12 1.10
CA ASN A 53 7.09 -16.81 0.02
C ASN A 53 5.99 -15.94 -0.63
N PHE A 54 5.71 -14.75 -0.09
CA PHE A 54 4.85 -13.75 -0.71
C PHE A 54 5.67 -12.85 -1.65
N SER A 55 5.13 -12.52 -2.82
CA SER A 55 5.78 -11.58 -3.72
C SER A 55 5.64 -10.14 -3.23
N ILE A 56 6.59 -9.27 -3.61
CA ILE A 56 6.51 -7.81 -3.38
C ILE A 56 5.12 -7.28 -3.78
N CYS A 57 4.65 -7.62 -4.98
CA CYS A 57 3.31 -7.24 -5.46
C CYS A 57 2.17 -7.65 -4.51
N LYS A 58 2.20 -8.86 -3.90
CA LYS A 58 1.17 -9.27 -2.93
C LYS A 58 1.23 -8.43 -1.66
N SER A 59 2.43 -8.16 -1.18
CA SER A 59 2.65 -7.32 0.00
C SER A 59 2.15 -5.90 -0.23
N GLU A 60 2.37 -5.40 -1.44
CA GLU A 60 1.89 -4.10 -1.86
C GLU A 60 0.36 -4.03 -1.92
N VAL A 61 -0.28 -5.00 -2.55
CA VAL A 61 -1.74 -5.07 -2.60
C VAL A 61 -2.33 -5.13 -1.20
N ALA A 62 -1.79 -5.96 -0.31
CA ALA A 62 -2.26 -6.08 1.06
C ALA A 62 -2.09 -4.77 1.85
N ALA A 63 -0.97 -4.07 1.68
CA ALA A 63 -0.80 -2.73 2.25
C ALA A 63 -1.85 -1.74 1.74
N ILE A 64 -2.12 -1.68 0.43
CA ILE A 64 -3.17 -0.80 -0.12
C ILE A 64 -4.55 -1.16 0.47
N THR A 65 -4.89 -2.44 0.52
CA THR A 65 -6.15 -2.91 1.14
C THR A 65 -6.24 -2.48 2.59
N LYS A 66 -5.15 -2.58 3.36
CA LYS A 66 -5.11 -2.09 4.73
C LYS A 66 -5.32 -0.58 4.82
N ALA A 67 -4.63 0.21 4.01
CA ALA A 67 -4.83 1.66 3.98
C ALA A 67 -6.29 2.02 3.66
N LEU A 68 -6.93 1.31 2.73
CA LEU A 68 -8.35 1.53 2.41
C LEU A 68 -9.27 1.20 3.58
N ASN A 69 -9.00 0.12 4.32
CA ASN A 69 -9.76 -0.21 5.53
C ASN A 69 -9.57 0.86 6.61
N ASP A 70 -8.34 1.28 6.86
CA ASP A 70 -8.04 2.32 7.85
C ASP A 70 -8.69 3.66 7.45
N ILE A 71 -8.65 4.04 6.17
CA ILE A 71 -9.38 5.21 5.63
C ILE A 71 -10.88 5.12 5.92
N LYS A 72 -11.46 3.94 5.76
CA LYS A 72 -12.89 3.69 5.96
C LYS A 72 -13.26 3.71 7.45
N GLU A 73 -12.49 3.05 8.29
CA GLU A 73 -12.67 2.98 9.75
C GLU A 73 -12.53 4.37 10.39
N GLU A 74 -11.54 5.15 9.95
CA GLU A 74 -11.28 6.52 10.41
C GLU A 74 -12.15 7.59 9.71
N ASN A 75 -13.07 7.16 8.82
CA ASN A 75 -13.98 8.02 8.06
C ASN A 75 -13.27 9.18 7.32
N ILE A 76 -12.10 8.90 6.73
CA ILE A 76 -11.30 9.88 6.00
C ILE A 76 -11.94 10.12 4.62
N LYS A 77 -12.50 11.30 4.39
CA LYS A 77 -13.31 11.59 3.20
C LYS A 77 -12.53 11.87 1.91
N LYS A 78 -11.29 12.34 2.02
CA LYS A 78 -10.44 12.70 0.88
C LYS A 78 -9.04 12.12 1.13
N SER A 79 -8.69 11.06 0.42
CA SER A 79 -7.39 10.39 0.54
C SER A 79 -6.79 10.09 -0.81
N ILE A 80 -5.47 10.23 -0.92
CA ILE A 80 -4.68 9.84 -2.10
C ILE A 80 -3.55 8.92 -1.66
N ILE A 81 -3.40 7.79 -2.35
CA ILE A 81 -2.33 6.82 -2.11
C ILE A 81 -1.37 6.87 -3.29
N PHE A 82 -0.09 7.13 -3.00
CA PHE A 82 0.99 7.07 -3.97
C PHE A 82 1.78 5.77 -3.77
N THR A 83 1.94 5.02 -4.86
CA THR A 83 2.78 3.82 -4.94
C THR A 83 3.61 3.86 -6.24
N ASN A 84 4.84 3.36 -6.18
CA ASN A 84 5.69 3.15 -7.34
C ASN A 84 5.45 1.78 -8.02
N SER A 85 4.53 0.95 -7.51
CA SER A 85 4.27 -0.37 -8.06
C SER A 85 3.15 -0.37 -9.08
N LEU A 86 3.55 -0.37 -10.35
CA LEU A 86 2.63 -0.60 -11.46
C LEU A 86 1.91 -1.94 -11.32
N SER A 87 2.62 -2.98 -10.88
CA SER A 87 2.05 -4.33 -10.75
C SER A 87 0.93 -4.41 -9.69
N ALA A 88 1.04 -3.66 -8.60
CA ALA A 88 -0.02 -3.57 -7.59
C ALA A 88 -1.24 -2.81 -8.13
N LEU A 89 -1.01 -1.71 -8.87
CA LEU A 89 -2.08 -0.93 -9.50
C LEU A 89 -2.85 -1.74 -10.55
N GLU A 90 -2.16 -2.46 -11.42
CA GLU A 90 -2.77 -3.34 -12.42
C GLU A 90 -3.63 -4.42 -11.77
N ARG A 91 -3.16 -4.97 -10.66
CA ARG A 91 -3.85 -6.06 -9.95
C ARG A 91 -5.11 -5.58 -9.22
N ILE A 92 -5.07 -4.41 -8.62
CA ILE A 92 -6.23 -3.82 -7.93
C ILE A 92 -7.26 -3.26 -8.93
N SER A 93 -6.79 -2.70 -10.05
CA SER A 93 -7.70 -2.16 -11.08
C SER A 93 -8.41 -3.25 -11.88
N ASN A 94 -7.88 -4.47 -11.90
CA ASN A 94 -8.45 -5.58 -12.63
C ASN A 94 -9.39 -6.42 -11.75
N SER A 95 -10.71 -6.21 -11.94
CA SER A 95 -11.80 -6.88 -11.20
C SER A 95 -11.82 -8.42 -11.32
N LYS A 96 -10.96 -9.02 -12.16
CA LYS A 96 -10.81 -10.48 -12.31
C LYS A 96 -9.78 -11.10 -11.36
N PHE A 97 -8.98 -10.31 -10.63
CA PHE A 97 -8.05 -10.87 -9.65
C PHE A 97 -8.77 -11.24 -8.34
N SER A 98 -8.54 -12.48 -7.89
CA SER A 98 -9.30 -13.12 -6.82
C SER A 98 -9.00 -12.56 -5.42
N VAL A 99 -9.95 -11.79 -4.89
CA VAL A 99 -10.02 -11.26 -3.51
C VAL A 99 -9.66 -12.30 -2.44
N LYS A 100 -10.01 -13.59 -2.62
CA LYS A 100 -9.71 -14.66 -1.64
C LYS A 100 -8.22 -14.83 -1.31
N ASN A 101 -7.33 -14.63 -2.28
CA ASN A 101 -5.90 -14.78 -2.04
C ASN A 101 -5.34 -13.57 -1.27
N ASP A 102 -5.93 -12.40 -1.48
CA ASP A 102 -5.53 -11.18 -0.81
C ASP A 102 -6.11 -11.15 0.63
N GLU A 103 -7.29 -11.72 0.87
CA GLU A 103 -7.85 -11.96 2.22
C GLU A 103 -6.95 -12.83 3.10
N ILE A 104 -6.41 -13.94 2.57
CA ILE A 104 -5.46 -14.78 3.32
C ILE A 104 -4.19 -14.00 3.66
N THR A 105 -3.73 -13.14 2.74
CA THR A 105 -2.59 -12.26 2.94
C THR A 105 -2.86 -11.26 4.08
N MET A 106 -4.03 -10.62 4.06
CA MET A 106 -4.48 -9.69 5.10
C MET A 106 -4.59 -10.35 6.48
N LEU A 107 -5.24 -11.51 6.56
CA LEU A 107 -5.34 -12.30 7.79
C LEU A 107 -3.97 -12.69 8.35
N THR A 108 -3.00 -12.94 7.46
CA THR A 108 -1.63 -13.24 7.85
C THR A 108 -0.93 -11.99 8.41
N MET A 109 -1.10 -10.82 7.78
CA MET A 109 -0.54 -9.56 8.28
C MET A 109 -1.08 -9.18 9.66
N ASP A 110 -2.39 -9.33 9.90
CA ASP A 110 -2.99 -8.96 11.18
C ASP A 110 -2.56 -9.90 12.32
N ARG A 111 -2.26 -11.17 12.01
CA ARG A 111 -1.72 -12.13 13.00
C ARG A 111 -0.28 -11.86 13.40
N ILE A 112 0.51 -11.23 12.52
CA ILE A 112 1.91 -10.89 12.77
C ILE A 112 2.04 -9.62 13.64
N LYS A 113 0.96 -8.83 13.79
CA LYS A 113 0.93 -7.60 14.61
C LYS A 113 0.62 -7.82 16.11
N LYS A 114 0.45 -9.05 16.58
CA LYS A 114 0.31 -9.39 18.01
C LYS A 114 1.62 -9.94 18.56
#